data_AF-A0A1Y1L9R6-F1
#
_entry.id   AF-A0A1Y1L9R6-F1
#
_cell.length_a   1.000
_cell.length_b   1.000
_cell.length_c   1.000
_cell.angle_alpha   90.00
_cell.angle_beta   90.00
_cell.angle_gamma   90.00
#
_symmetry.space_group_name_H-M   'P 1'
#
loop_
_entity.id
_entity.type
_entity.pdbx_description
1 polymer ?
#
loop_
_entity_poly.entity_id
_entity_poly.type
_entity_poly.pdbx_seq_one_letter_code
_entity_poly.pdbx_strand_id
1 'polypeptide(L)'
;DLVTSLRVEEDWCVGLHSLTELDLSGNKIRHIPANAFDSARALSKLNLRDNLIESIDPRAFDNVFKLKSLDLSRNRLPRPPSNSYGDLCSVAVLNLSNNRITSMGRNSLVAFRGVRDLDISGNPVESMEPDTFFFNRKLANLRVSFSCSRAATSWLDAVGLTNEYLPERLRNSTRIKAESDDGSTHIEIRASLPTEEWNKCDSIIKFKQLVTNLMY
;
A
#
# COMPACT_ATOMS: atom_id res chain seq x y z
N ASP A 1 8.96 -9.08 -34.57
CA ASP A 1 7.89 -8.44 -33.78
C ASP A 1 6.69 -9.34 -33.46
N LEU A 2 6.94 -10.55 -32.94
CA LEU A 2 5.91 -11.50 -32.47
C LEU A 2 6.37 -12.19 -31.17
N VAL A 3 6.96 -11.43 -30.24
CA VAL A 3 7.25 -11.95 -28.89
C VAL A 3 5.97 -11.77 -28.07
N THR A 4 5.24 -12.88 -27.94
CA THR A 4 4.06 -13.12 -27.12
C THR A 4 4.00 -12.25 -25.87
N SER A 5 3.24 -11.15 -25.91
CA SER A 5 2.82 -10.44 -24.70
C SER A 5 1.81 -11.31 -23.98
N LEU A 6 2.12 -11.76 -22.76
CA LEU A 6 1.14 -12.42 -21.90
C LEU A 6 -0.04 -11.46 -21.67
N ARG A 7 -1.24 -11.88 -22.07
CA ARG A 7 -2.48 -11.14 -21.81
C ARG A 7 -3.22 -11.85 -20.69
N VAL A 8 -3.60 -11.08 -19.67
CA VAL A 8 -4.57 -11.53 -18.68
C VAL A 8 -5.94 -11.30 -19.28
N GLU A 9 -6.62 -12.37 -19.65
CA GLU A 9 -7.99 -12.36 -20.21
C GLU A 9 -8.95 -12.98 -19.19
N GLU A 10 -10.27 -12.93 -19.44
CA GLU A 10 -11.19 -13.70 -18.60
C GLU A 10 -10.85 -15.20 -18.68
N ASP A 11 -10.99 -15.92 -17.57
CA ASP A 11 -10.85 -17.39 -17.51
C ASP A 11 -9.48 -18.01 -17.89
N TRP A 12 -8.41 -17.22 -18.05
CA TRP A 12 -7.08 -17.75 -18.41
C TRP A 12 -6.49 -18.72 -17.36
N CYS A 13 -6.97 -18.64 -16.12
CA CYS A 13 -6.55 -19.48 -15.00
C CYS A 13 -7.52 -20.63 -14.68
N VAL A 14 -8.47 -20.96 -15.57
CA VAL A 14 -9.42 -22.06 -15.36
C VAL A 14 -8.69 -23.37 -15.02
N GLY A 15 -9.12 -24.01 -13.93
CA GLY A 15 -8.53 -25.25 -13.44
C GLY A 15 -7.45 -25.08 -12.36
N LEU A 16 -6.92 -23.88 -12.14
CA LEU A 16 -5.81 -23.60 -11.19
C LEU A 16 -6.26 -23.48 -9.72
N HIS A 17 -7.17 -24.36 -9.28
CA HIS A 17 -7.81 -24.32 -7.95
C HIS A 17 -6.84 -24.47 -6.77
N SER A 18 -5.70 -25.12 -7.00
CA SER A 18 -4.66 -25.35 -5.98
C SER A 18 -3.49 -24.36 -6.09
N LEU A 19 -3.53 -23.41 -7.03
CA LEU A 19 -2.47 -22.43 -7.20
C LEU A 19 -2.40 -21.50 -5.97
N THR A 20 -1.26 -21.48 -5.29
CA THR A 20 -1.03 -20.70 -4.08
C THR A 20 -0.14 -19.48 -4.32
N GLU A 21 0.74 -19.55 -5.33
CA GLU A 21 1.66 -18.47 -5.69
C GLU A 21 1.64 -18.31 -7.21
N LEU A 22 1.52 -17.07 -7.67
CA LEU A 22 1.50 -16.73 -9.09
C LEU A 22 2.45 -15.56 -9.34
N ASP A 23 3.43 -15.78 -10.20
CA ASP A 23 4.35 -14.75 -10.67
C ASP A 23 4.07 -14.41 -12.13
N LEU A 24 3.65 -13.17 -12.35
CA LEU A 24 3.38 -12.56 -13.65
C LEU A 24 4.29 -11.34 -13.87
N SER A 25 5.37 -11.20 -13.09
CA SER A 25 6.25 -10.05 -13.16
C SER A 25 7.06 -9.99 -14.46
N GLY A 26 7.51 -8.78 -14.83
CA GLY A 26 8.35 -8.58 -16.02
C GLY A 26 7.62 -8.79 -17.35
N ASN A 27 6.28 -8.74 -17.35
CA ASN A 27 5.46 -8.87 -18.54
C ASN A 27 5.05 -7.49 -19.10
N LYS A 28 4.16 -7.50 -20.08
CA LYS A 28 3.62 -6.28 -20.72
C LYS A 28 2.13 -6.10 -20.42
N ILE A 29 1.68 -6.56 -19.25
CA ILE A 29 0.28 -6.49 -18.84
C ILE A 29 -0.07 -5.00 -18.64
N ARG A 30 -1.14 -4.54 -19.28
CA ARG A 30 -1.62 -3.15 -19.19
C ARG A 30 -2.92 -3.00 -18.41
N HIS A 31 -3.74 -4.04 -18.45
CA HIS A 31 -5.06 -4.06 -17.83
C HIS A 31 -5.27 -5.42 -17.17
N ILE A 32 -5.88 -5.42 -15.99
CA ILE A 32 -6.36 -6.65 -15.35
C ILE A 32 -7.90 -6.63 -15.46
N PRO A 33 -8.51 -7.55 -16.22
CA PRO A 33 -9.95 -7.59 -16.40
C PRO A 33 -10.68 -8.09 -15.16
N ALA A 34 -12.01 -8.00 -15.17
CA ALA A 34 -12.87 -8.64 -14.18
C ALA A 34 -12.55 -10.14 -14.11
N ASN A 35 -12.68 -10.74 -12.93
CA ASN A 35 -12.61 -12.19 -12.73
C ASN A 35 -11.28 -12.83 -13.17
N ALA A 36 -10.22 -12.03 -13.38
CA ALA A 36 -8.93 -12.49 -13.89
C ALA A 36 -8.32 -13.64 -13.08
N PHE A 37 -8.65 -13.75 -11.79
CA PHE A 37 -8.09 -14.77 -10.89
C PHE A 37 -9.17 -15.67 -10.28
N ASP A 38 -10.36 -15.76 -10.87
CA ASP A 38 -11.54 -16.41 -10.27
C ASP A 38 -11.36 -17.89 -9.95
N SER A 39 -10.59 -18.59 -10.78
CA SER A 39 -10.30 -20.01 -10.59
C SER A 39 -9.18 -20.26 -9.57
N ALA A 40 -8.37 -19.25 -9.26
CA ALA A 40 -7.22 -19.35 -8.35
C ALA A 40 -7.60 -19.07 -6.87
N ARG A 41 -8.66 -19.72 -6.37
CA ARG A 41 -9.21 -19.47 -5.02
C ARG A 41 -8.24 -19.77 -3.86
N ALA A 42 -7.20 -20.56 -4.10
CA ALA A 42 -6.14 -20.84 -3.14
C ALA A 42 -5.00 -19.81 -3.14
N LEU A 43 -5.04 -18.81 -4.03
CA LEU A 43 -3.95 -17.89 -4.25
C LEU A 43 -3.66 -17.06 -2.99
N SER A 44 -2.40 -17.13 -2.55
CA SER A 44 -1.88 -16.47 -1.35
C SER A 44 -0.81 -15.44 -1.68
N LYS A 45 -0.13 -15.54 -2.82
CA LYS A 45 0.85 -14.54 -3.29
C LYS A 45 0.66 -14.26 -4.77
N LEU A 46 0.59 -12.99 -5.13
CA LEU A 46 0.48 -12.53 -6.51
C LEU A 46 1.55 -11.48 -6.77
N ASN A 47 2.45 -11.78 -7.71
CA ASN A 47 3.49 -10.87 -8.16
C ASN A 47 3.15 -10.35 -9.56
N LEU A 48 2.83 -9.06 -9.66
CA LEU A 48 2.53 -8.32 -10.90
C LEU A 48 3.55 -7.20 -11.14
N ARG A 49 4.69 -7.27 -10.47
CA ARG A 49 5.76 -6.28 -10.55
C ARG A 49 6.27 -6.09 -11.98
N ASP A 50 6.81 -4.91 -12.28
CA ASP A 50 7.53 -4.65 -13.54
C ASP A 50 6.65 -4.96 -14.77
N ASN A 51 5.42 -4.43 -14.73
CA ASN A 51 4.46 -4.49 -15.83
C ASN A 51 4.09 -3.07 -16.28
N LEU A 52 3.05 -2.94 -17.10
CA LEU A 52 2.58 -1.66 -17.64
C LEU A 52 1.15 -1.36 -17.17
N ILE A 53 0.76 -1.87 -15.99
CA ILE A 53 -0.63 -1.86 -15.54
C ILE A 53 -1.08 -0.41 -15.30
N GLU A 54 -2.04 0.03 -16.09
CA GLU A 54 -2.65 1.36 -16.07
C GLU A 54 -4.03 1.32 -15.40
N SER A 55 -4.71 0.17 -15.46
CA SER A 55 -5.99 -0.05 -14.79
C SER A 55 -6.18 -1.49 -14.34
N ILE A 56 -6.95 -1.66 -13.27
CA ILE A 56 -7.41 -2.93 -12.75
C ILE A 56 -8.94 -2.83 -12.73
N ASP A 57 -9.64 -3.90 -13.06
CA ASP A 57 -11.09 -3.94 -12.95
C ASP A 57 -11.50 -4.11 -11.46
N PRO A 58 -12.57 -3.43 -11.01
CA PRO A 58 -13.21 -3.65 -9.71
C PRO A 58 -13.49 -5.13 -9.35
N ARG A 59 -13.70 -6.02 -10.32
CA ARG A 59 -13.98 -7.43 -10.00
C ARG A 59 -12.78 -8.34 -10.25
N ALA A 60 -11.59 -7.77 -10.49
CA ALA A 60 -10.40 -8.55 -10.80
C ALA A 60 -10.03 -9.55 -9.68
N PHE A 61 -10.35 -9.23 -8.42
CA PHE A 61 -9.91 -9.98 -7.25
C PHE A 61 -11.04 -10.60 -6.40
N ASP A 62 -12.29 -10.63 -6.88
CA ASP A 62 -13.47 -11.04 -6.09
C ASP A 62 -13.33 -12.42 -5.43
N ASN A 63 -12.61 -13.35 -6.06
CA ASN A 63 -12.51 -14.74 -5.61
C ASN A 63 -11.14 -15.15 -5.03
N VAL A 64 -10.19 -14.22 -4.87
CA VAL A 64 -8.87 -14.47 -4.25
C VAL A 64 -8.80 -14.06 -2.78
N PHE A 65 -9.81 -14.46 -2.01
CA PHE A 65 -9.98 -14.11 -0.59
C PHE A 65 -8.84 -14.60 0.33
N LYS A 66 -7.96 -15.50 -0.13
CA LYS A 66 -6.79 -15.98 0.61
C LYS A 66 -5.51 -15.19 0.33
N LEU A 67 -5.56 -14.16 -0.51
CA LEU A 67 -4.37 -13.40 -0.93
C LEU A 67 -3.75 -12.67 0.27
N LYS A 68 -2.50 -13.01 0.59
CA LYS A 68 -1.74 -12.43 1.72
C LYS A 68 -0.71 -11.40 1.28
N SER A 69 -0.19 -11.55 0.07
CA SER A 69 0.85 -10.69 -0.49
C SER A 69 0.51 -10.32 -1.93
N LEU A 70 0.52 -9.02 -2.20
CA LEU A 70 0.28 -8.46 -3.52
C LEU A 70 1.41 -7.47 -3.87
N ASP A 71 2.15 -7.77 -4.92
CA ASP A 71 3.15 -6.86 -5.48
C ASP A 71 2.65 -6.28 -6.81
N LEU A 72 2.37 -4.98 -6.80
CA LEU A 72 2.00 -4.16 -7.96
C LEU A 72 3.07 -3.09 -8.23
N SER A 73 4.29 -3.26 -7.71
CA SER A 73 5.35 -2.27 -7.86
C SER A 73 5.82 -2.12 -9.30
N ARG A 74 6.35 -0.95 -9.64
CA ARG A 74 6.87 -0.66 -10.99
C ARG A 74 5.80 -0.88 -12.07
N ASN A 75 4.65 -0.24 -11.87
CA ASN A 75 3.54 -0.19 -12.80
C ASN A 75 3.15 1.28 -13.08
N ARG A 76 1.96 1.53 -13.60
CA ARG A 76 1.48 2.86 -14.01
C ARG A 76 0.17 3.25 -13.33
N LEU A 77 -0.12 2.64 -12.17
CA LEU A 77 -1.38 2.86 -11.47
C LEU A 77 -1.48 4.31 -10.97
N PRO A 78 -2.54 5.05 -11.31
CA PRO A 78 -2.75 6.41 -10.81
C PRO A 78 -3.31 6.44 -9.38
N ARG A 79 -3.81 5.30 -8.89
CA ARG A 79 -4.41 5.13 -7.55
C ARG A 79 -4.34 3.67 -7.11
N PRO A 80 -4.37 3.39 -5.79
CA PRO A 80 -4.52 2.03 -5.31
C PRO A 80 -5.87 1.40 -5.72
N PRO A 81 -5.99 0.06 -5.75
CA PRO A 81 -7.28 -0.62 -5.83
C PRO A 81 -8.17 -0.26 -4.62
N SER A 82 -9.38 0.25 -4.84
CA SER A 82 -10.32 0.69 -3.79
C SER A 82 -11.35 -0.39 -3.41
N ASN A 83 -12.36 -0.08 -2.58
CA ASN A 83 -13.47 -0.99 -2.22
C ASN A 83 -14.28 -1.54 -3.39
N SER A 84 -14.18 -0.93 -4.57
CA SER A 84 -14.77 -1.49 -5.77
C SER A 84 -14.12 -2.83 -6.15
N TYR A 85 -12.91 -3.13 -5.64
CA TYR A 85 -11.96 -4.15 -6.11
C TYR A 85 -12.06 -5.55 -5.46
N GLY A 86 -13.13 -5.82 -4.72
CA GLY A 86 -13.26 -6.98 -3.83
C GLY A 86 -12.69 -6.72 -2.43
N ASP A 87 -13.15 -7.49 -1.43
CA ASP A 87 -12.69 -7.33 -0.04
C ASP A 87 -11.34 -8.02 0.18
N LEU A 88 -10.25 -7.31 -0.09
CA LEU A 88 -8.86 -7.78 0.06
C LEU A 88 -8.36 -7.67 1.52
N CYS A 89 -9.25 -7.89 2.49
CA CYS A 89 -8.96 -7.86 3.93
C CYS A 89 -7.87 -8.84 4.37
N SER A 90 -7.56 -9.87 3.59
CA SER A 90 -6.52 -10.86 3.89
C SER A 90 -5.11 -10.40 3.51
N VAL A 91 -4.97 -9.37 2.67
CA VAL A 91 -3.66 -8.87 2.23
C VAL A 91 -2.96 -8.21 3.40
N ALA A 92 -1.84 -8.80 3.83
CA ALA A 92 -0.99 -8.29 4.91
C ALA A 92 0.22 -7.50 4.36
N VAL A 93 0.68 -7.83 3.16
CA VAL A 93 1.83 -7.19 2.50
C VAL A 93 1.39 -6.63 1.15
N LEU A 94 1.44 -5.31 1.00
CA LEU A 94 1.05 -4.60 -0.22
C LEU A 94 2.19 -3.71 -0.70
N ASN A 95 2.68 -3.97 -1.91
CA ASN A 95 3.69 -3.16 -2.55
C ASN A 95 3.10 -2.43 -3.77
N LEU A 96 2.99 -1.12 -3.65
CA LEU A 96 2.52 -0.18 -4.69
C LEU A 96 3.64 0.80 -5.09
N SER A 97 4.88 0.52 -4.70
CA SER A 97 6.01 1.42 -4.97
C SER A 97 6.24 1.62 -6.47
N ASN A 98 6.79 2.77 -6.85
CA ASN A 98 7.12 3.08 -8.25
C ASN A 98 5.89 2.97 -9.17
N ASN A 99 4.79 3.62 -8.78
CA ASN A 99 3.58 3.80 -9.59
C ASN A 99 3.38 5.29 -9.89
N ARG A 100 2.16 5.72 -10.23
CA ARG A 100 1.80 7.10 -10.57
C ARG A 100 0.78 7.68 -9.58
N ILE A 101 0.81 7.24 -8.33
CA ILE A 101 -0.13 7.69 -7.30
C ILE A 101 0.23 9.11 -6.88
N THR A 102 -0.68 10.06 -7.10
CA THR A 102 -0.47 11.48 -6.76
C THR A 102 -1.18 11.90 -5.48
N SER A 103 -2.24 11.19 -5.06
CA SER A 103 -2.97 11.52 -3.85
C SER A 103 -3.51 10.30 -3.12
N MET A 104 -3.62 10.44 -1.81
CA MET A 104 -4.16 9.41 -0.92
C MET A 104 -5.16 10.05 0.05
N GLY A 105 -6.35 9.45 0.15
CA GLY A 105 -7.38 9.88 1.09
C GLY A 105 -7.89 8.73 1.92
N ARG A 106 -8.85 9.02 2.82
CA ARG A 106 -9.44 8.05 3.76
C ARG A 106 -9.87 6.73 3.12
N ASN A 107 -10.34 6.79 1.88
CA ASN A 107 -10.89 5.64 1.15
C ASN A 107 -9.88 4.97 0.20
N SER A 108 -8.66 5.48 0.07
CA SER A 108 -7.69 4.95 -0.90
C SER A 108 -7.30 3.49 -0.65
N LEU A 109 -7.34 3.03 0.61
CA LEU A 109 -6.90 1.70 1.02
C LEU A 109 -7.99 0.88 1.74
N VAL A 110 -9.26 1.26 1.56
CA VAL A 110 -10.40 0.65 2.25
C VAL A 110 -10.57 -0.86 1.97
N ALA A 111 -10.09 -1.34 0.82
CA ALA A 111 -10.07 -2.76 0.47
C ALA A 111 -8.99 -3.56 1.22
N PHE A 112 -7.95 -2.89 1.71
CA PHE A 112 -6.78 -3.53 2.30
C PHE A 112 -6.76 -3.39 3.83
N ARG A 113 -7.90 -3.60 4.51
CA ARG A 113 -8.02 -3.36 5.97
C ARG A 113 -7.05 -4.21 6.80
N GLY A 114 -6.61 -5.35 6.26
CA GLY A 114 -5.64 -6.24 6.88
C GLY A 114 -4.18 -5.88 6.67
N VAL A 115 -3.87 -4.84 5.89
CA VAL A 115 -2.48 -4.50 5.54
C VAL A 115 -1.68 -4.17 6.79
N ARG A 116 -0.50 -4.78 6.89
CA ARG A 116 0.49 -4.55 7.93
C ARG A 116 1.72 -3.87 7.37
N ASP A 117 2.13 -4.29 6.17
CA ASP A 117 3.33 -3.82 5.50
C ASP A 117 2.92 -3.15 4.18
N LEU A 118 3.00 -1.81 4.12
CA LEU A 118 2.64 -1.01 2.95
C LEU A 118 3.83 -0.24 2.41
N ASP A 119 4.07 -0.38 1.12
CA ASP A 119 5.05 0.43 0.39
C ASP A 119 4.39 1.20 -0.75
N ILE A 120 4.38 2.53 -0.65
CA ILE A 120 3.95 3.47 -1.70
C ILE A 120 5.11 4.40 -2.10
N SER A 121 6.35 4.05 -1.79
CA SER A 121 7.54 4.84 -2.15
C SER A 121 7.74 4.96 -3.67
N GLY A 122 8.45 5.98 -4.13
CA GLY A 122 8.66 6.20 -5.57
C GLY A 122 7.37 6.53 -6.35
N ASN A 123 6.32 6.96 -5.66
CA ASN A 123 5.14 7.56 -6.26
C ASN A 123 5.23 9.10 -6.15
N PRO A 124 4.69 9.86 -7.12
CA PRO A 124 4.67 11.31 -7.08
C PRO A 124 3.56 11.83 -6.13
N VAL A 125 3.55 11.42 -4.87
CA VAL A 125 2.46 11.80 -3.92
C VAL A 125 2.55 13.29 -3.60
N GLU A 126 1.56 14.05 -4.04
CA GLU A 126 1.41 15.50 -3.81
C GLU A 126 0.56 15.80 -2.58
N SER A 127 -0.41 14.94 -2.25
CA SER A 127 -1.28 15.14 -1.10
C SER A 127 -1.67 13.83 -0.42
N MET A 128 -1.79 13.88 0.91
CA MET A 128 -2.26 12.77 1.71
C MET A 128 -3.15 13.30 2.83
N GLU A 129 -4.36 12.75 2.97
CA GLU A 129 -5.27 13.15 4.04
C GLU A 129 -4.78 12.61 5.40
N PRO A 130 -4.99 13.32 6.51
CA PRO A 130 -4.55 12.88 7.83
C PRO A 130 -5.20 11.56 8.28
N ASP A 131 -6.40 11.26 7.80
CA ASP A 131 -7.15 10.04 8.09
C ASP A 131 -7.05 8.98 6.98
N THR A 132 -6.08 9.09 6.06
CA THR A 132 -5.81 8.12 4.97
C THR A 132 -5.81 6.66 5.44
N PHE A 133 -5.29 6.40 6.64
CA PHE A 133 -5.15 5.05 7.19
C PHE A 133 -6.24 4.67 8.21
N PHE A 134 -7.37 5.40 8.25
CA PHE A 134 -8.46 5.17 9.21
C PHE A 134 -8.97 3.72 9.24
N PHE A 135 -9.03 3.05 8.08
CA PHE A 135 -9.50 1.66 7.97
C PHE A 135 -8.38 0.61 8.07
N ASN A 136 -7.11 1.01 7.88
CA ASN A 136 -5.95 0.11 7.83
C ASN A 136 -5.32 -0.03 9.21
N ARG A 137 -6.14 -0.44 10.17
CA ARG A 137 -5.76 -0.44 11.59
C ARG A 137 -4.53 -1.32 11.84
N LYS A 138 -4.33 -2.41 11.08
CA LYS A 138 -3.21 -3.36 11.28
C LYS A 138 -1.85 -2.86 10.77
N LEU A 139 -1.78 -1.66 10.20
CA LEU A 139 -0.58 -1.12 9.59
C LEU A 139 0.54 -0.97 10.63
N ALA A 140 1.67 -1.62 10.39
CA ALA A 140 2.85 -1.57 11.23
C ALA A 140 4.05 -0.95 10.51
N ASN A 141 4.16 -1.12 9.19
CA ASN A 141 5.26 -0.59 8.40
C ASN A 141 4.71 0.19 7.21
N LEU A 142 5.16 1.44 7.08
CA LEU A 142 4.80 2.34 5.99
C LEU A 142 6.07 2.91 5.35
N ARG A 143 6.20 2.72 4.04
CA ARG A 143 7.15 3.48 3.21
C ARG A 143 6.38 4.37 2.28
N VAL A 144 6.68 5.65 2.28
CA VAL A 144 6.06 6.65 1.41
C VAL A 144 7.11 7.61 0.88
N SER A 145 6.87 8.13 -0.31
CA SER A 145 7.65 9.25 -0.85
C SER A 145 6.68 10.31 -1.31
N PHE A 146 6.99 11.57 -1.00
CA PHE A 146 6.25 12.73 -1.46
C PHE A 146 7.01 13.40 -2.59
N SER A 147 6.26 14.00 -3.51
CA SER A 147 6.77 14.77 -4.64
C SER A 147 7.63 15.97 -4.20
N CYS A 148 7.39 16.52 -3.01
CA CYS A 148 8.20 17.58 -2.44
C CYS A 148 8.14 17.57 -0.90
N SER A 149 9.11 18.26 -0.29
CA SER A 149 9.22 18.41 1.17
C SER A 149 8.00 19.07 1.80
N ARG A 150 7.38 20.04 1.13
CA ARG A 150 6.18 20.73 1.64
C ARG A 150 4.99 19.80 1.80
N ALA A 151 4.78 18.88 0.86
CA ALA A 151 3.71 17.89 0.94
C ALA A 151 3.96 16.93 2.11
N ALA A 152 5.21 16.47 2.24
CA ALA A 152 5.65 15.64 3.36
C ALA A 152 5.45 16.33 4.73
N THR A 153 5.93 17.57 4.90
CA THR A 153 5.78 18.31 6.17
C THR A 153 4.32 18.60 6.45
N SER A 154 3.54 19.05 5.47
CA SER A 154 2.11 19.31 5.67
C SER A 154 1.35 18.09 6.18
N TRP A 155 1.67 16.90 5.64
CA TRP A 155 1.05 15.67 6.13
C TRP A 155 1.52 15.32 7.53
N LEU A 156 2.84 15.36 7.80
CA LEU A 156 3.43 15.09 9.12
C LEU A 156 2.86 16.02 10.20
N ASP A 157 2.73 17.31 9.92
CA ASP A 157 2.12 18.31 10.80
C ASP A 157 0.66 17.92 11.12
N ALA A 158 -0.10 17.56 10.09
CA ALA A 158 -1.51 17.24 10.23
C ALA A 158 -1.73 15.93 11.02
N VAL A 159 -0.81 14.97 10.95
CA VAL A 159 -0.83 13.74 11.76
C VAL A 159 -0.08 13.87 13.10
N GLY A 160 0.50 15.05 13.40
CA GLY A 160 1.17 15.34 14.66
C GLY A 160 2.55 14.68 14.84
N LEU A 161 3.27 14.41 13.75
CA LEU A 161 4.58 13.76 13.72
C LEU A 161 5.74 14.75 13.49
N THR A 162 5.60 16.03 13.84
CA THR A 162 6.68 17.00 13.74
C THR A 162 7.70 16.88 14.86
N ASN A 163 8.94 17.30 14.57
CA ASN A 163 10.08 17.24 15.49
C ASN A 163 9.79 17.83 16.88
N GLU A 164 8.96 18.87 16.97
CA GLU A 164 8.65 19.56 18.23
C GLU A 164 7.97 18.65 19.28
N TYR A 165 7.32 17.56 18.85
CA TYR A 165 6.55 16.66 19.71
C TYR A 165 7.02 15.19 19.72
N LEU A 166 8.06 14.86 18.94
CA LEU A 166 8.61 13.50 18.90
C LEU A 166 9.68 13.30 19.99
N PRO A 167 9.51 12.36 20.94
CA PRO A 167 10.56 12.01 21.89
C PRO A 167 11.83 11.51 21.17
N GLU A 168 13.02 11.80 21.70
CA GLU A 168 14.31 11.55 21.04
C GLU A 168 14.49 10.11 20.50
N ARG A 169 13.94 9.10 21.20
CA ARG A 169 13.98 7.71 20.75
C ARG A 169 13.18 7.45 19.46
N LEU A 170 12.05 8.13 19.27
CA LEU A 170 11.29 8.10 18.02
C LEU A 170 11.97 8.93 16.93
N ARG A 171 12.66 10.02 17.26
CA ARG A 171 13.49 10.75 16.27
C ARG A 171 14.60 9.88 15.67
N ASN A 172 15.12 8.92 16.44
CA ASN A 172 16.16 7.98 15.97
C ASN A 172 15.59 6.73 15.27
N SER A 173 14.33 6.36 15.54
CA SER A 173 13.66 5.16 15.01
C SER A 173 12.82 5.45 13.75
N THR A 174 12.17 6.62 13.72
CA THR A 174 11.56 7.19 12.52
C THR A 174 12.70 7.76 11.70
N ARG A 175 13.23 6.99 10.75
CA ARG A 175 14.11 7.55 9.72
C ARG A 175 13.27 8.44 8.80
N ILE A 176 12.97 9.66 9.26
CA ILE A 176 12.67 10.77 8.37
C ILE A 176 14.00 11.16 7.73
N LYS A 177 14.46 10.35 6.79
CA LYS A 177 15.57 10.71 5.91
C LYS A 177 14.99 11.53 4.77
N ALA A 178 14.90 12.84 4.97
CA ALA A 178 14.75 13.77 3.86
C ALA A 178 16.08 13.83 3.09
N GLU A 179 16.34 12.82 2.27
CA GLU A 179 17.42 12.83 1.28
C GLU A 179 16.76 13.06 -0.09
N SER A 180 17.15 14.14 -0.78
CA SER A 180 16.67 14.44 -2.12
C SER A 180 17.87 14.62 -3.05
N ASP A 181 18.13 13.64 -3.91
CA ASP A 181 18.97 13.85 -5.09
C ASP A 181 18.14 14.36 -6.28
N ASP A 182 16.80 14.23 -6.22
CA ASP A 182 15.84 14.55 -7.29
C ASP A 182 14.71 15.53 -6.89
N GLY A 183 14.75 16.07 -5.67
CA GLY A 183 13.71 16.95 -5.12
C GLY A 183 12.53 16.23 -4.43
N SER A 184 12.47 14.90 -4.45
CA SER A 184 11.47 14.13 -3.71
C SER A 184 11.84 13.98 -2.22
N THR A 185 10.86 13.69 -1.36
CA THR A 185 11.08 13.44 0.07
C THR A 185 10.63 12.04 0.46
N HIS A 186 11.60 11.19 0.81
CA HIS A 186 11.34 9.84 1.28
C HIS A 186 11.04 9.82 2.79
N ILE A 187 9.98 9.12 3.17
CA ILE A 187 9.58 8.91 4.56
C ILE A 187 9.41 7.40 4.79
N GLU A 188 10.23 6.85 5.67
CA GLU A 188 10.07 5.49 6.17
C GLU A 188 9.61 5.55 7.63
N ILE A 189 8.40 5.05 7.89
CA ILE A 189 7.83 4.89 9.24
C ILE A 189 7.76 3.40 9.54
N ARG A 190 8.59 2.95 10.50
CA ARG A 190 8.52 1.59 11.04
C ARG A 190 7.97 1.66 12.46
N ALA A 191 6.81 1.04 12.69
CA ALA A 191 6.31 0.81 14.05
C ALA A 191 7.04 -0.40 14.64
N SER A 192 8.29 -0.20 15.06
CA SER A 192 9.07 -1.21 15.77
C SER A 192 9.48 -0.67 17.14
N LEU A 193 8.50 -0.44 18.02
CA LEU A 193 8.74 -0.22 19.46
C LEU A 193 7.67 -0.94 20.31
N PRO A 194 8.04 -1.54 21.46
CA PRO A 194 7.11 -2.23 22.35
C PRO A 194 6.00 -1.30 22.88
N THR A 195 4.78 -1.85 23.00
CA THR A 195 3.51 -1.19 23.37
C THR A 195 3.58 -0.28 24.61
N GLU A 196 4.54 -0.50 25.52
CA GLU A 196 4.65 0.22 26.80
C GLU A 196 5.25 1.62 26.70
N GLU A 197 6.11 1.91 25.69
CA GLU A 197 6.68 3.26 25.51
C GLU A 197 5.75 4.19 24.70
N TRP A 198 4.82 3.62 23.92
CA TRP A 198 3.81 4.35 23.14
C TRP A 198 2.73 5.03 24.00
N ASN A 199 2.65 4.75 25.30
CA ASN A 199 1.57 5.26 26.14
C ASN A 199 1.88 6.60 26.83
N LYS A 200 3.11 7.13 26.72
CA LYS A 200 3.66 8.19 27.61
C LYS A 200 3.76 9.62 27.06
N CYS A 201 3.45 9.93 25.81
CA CYS A 201 3.43 11.33 25.34
C CYS A 201 1.99 11.84 25.20
N ASP A 202 1.64 13.00 25.76
CA ASP A 202 0.25 13.51 25.71
C ASP A 202 -0.18 14.05 24.33
N SER A 203 0.76 14.33 23.42
CA SER A 203 0.47 14.54 21.99
C SER A 203 -0.01 13.27 21.28
N ILE A 204 0.04 12.12 21.97
CA ILE A 204 -0.42 10.83 21.47
C ILE A 204 -1.94 10.73 21.47
N ILE A 205 -2.75 11.61 22.08
CA ILE A 205 -4.22 11.40 22.09
C ILE A 205 -4.83 11.31 20.68
N LYS A 206 -4.29 12.00 19.67
CA LYS A 206 -4.71 11.87 18.26
C LYS A 206 -4.19 10.57 17.60
N PHE A 207 -2.99 10.13 17.94
CA PHE A 207 -2.44 8.83 17.51
C PHE A 207 -3.08 7.64 18.28
N LYS A 208 -3.48 7.83 19.54
CA LYS A 208 -4.31 6.94 20.38
C LYS A 208 -5.72 6.87 19.80
N GLN A 209 -6.27 7.86 19.10
CA GLN A 209 -7.53 7.62 18.39
C GLN A 209 -7.36 6.73 17.14
N LEU A 210 -6.18 6.77 16.51
CA LEU A 210 -5.79 5.86 15.42
C LEU A 210 -5.44 4.44 15.93
N VAL A 211 -4.85 4.34 17.14
CA VAL A 211 -4.34 3.09 17.75
C VAL A 211 -5.28 2.47 18.80
N THR A 212 -6.07 3.21 19.58
CA THR A 212 -7.02 2.65 20.57
C THR A 212 -8.20 1.95 19.89
N ASN A 213 -8.46 2.27 18.62
CA ASN A 213 -9.38 1.52 17.77
C ASN A 213 -8.80 0.15 17.30
N LEU A 214 -7.57 -0.21 17.69
CA LEU A 214 -6.96 -1.53 17.48
C LEU A 214 -7.14 -2.52 18.64
N MET A 215 -7.82 -2.13 19.72
CA MET A 215 -8.00 -2.98 20.91
C MET A 215 -9.48 -3.17 21.31
N TYR A 216 -10.38 -3.21 20.30
CA TYR A 216 -11.66 -3.90 20.33
C TYR A 216 -11.82 -4.70 19.04
#